data_AF-A0A0F9ABN8-F1
#
_entry.id   AF-A0A0F9ABN8-F1
#
_cell.length_a   1.000
_cell.length_b   1.000
_cell.length_c   1.000
_cell.angle_alpha   90.00
_cell.angle_beta   90.00
_cell.angle_gamma   90.00
#
_symmetry.space_group_name_H-M   'P 1'
#
loop_
_entity.id
_entity.type
_entity.pdbx_description
1 polymer ?
#
loop_
_entity_poly.entity_id
_entity_poly.type
_entity_poly.pdbx_seq_one_letter_code
_entity_poly.pdbx_strand_id
1 'polypeptide(L)' 'LCIEIQFSTFLGINFFIIDHIDKRIPNDELETYFKFISRIFKGAQLIIFTSNKELEELFPEYNKIEFLKDDNN' A
#
# COMPACT_ATOMS: atom_id res chain seq x y z
N LEU A 1 4.57 7.59 14.51
CA LEU A 1 3.86 6.68 13.58
C LEU A 1 4.90 5.75 12.98
N CYS A 2 5.00 4.51 13.46
CA CYS A 2 5.94 3.51 12.91
C CYS A 2 5.15 2.63 11.95
N ILE A 3 5.50 2.64 10.68
CA ILE A 3 4.92 1.76 9.65
C ILE A 3 5.98 0.72 9.36
N GLU A 4 5.63 -0.55 9.45
CA GLU A 4 6.53 -1.60 9.03
C GLU A 4 6.58 -1.61 7.50
N ILE A 5 7.77 -1.40 6.95
CA ILE A 5 8.00 -1.42 5.50
C ILE A 5 8.98 -2.54 5.22
N GLN A 6 8.58 -3.50 4.41
CA GLN A 6 9.44 -4.58 3.95
C GLN A 6 9.99 -4.24 2.56
N PHE A 7 11.29 -4.44 2.36
CA PHE A 7 11.96 -4.26 1.07
C PHE A 7 12.28 -5.62 0.46
N SER A 8 12.03 -5.76 -0.84
CA SER A 8 12.38 -6.97 -1.59
C SER A 8 12.65 -6.65 -3.07
N THR A 9 13.38 -7.54 -3.74
CA THR A 9 13.74 -7.42 -5.16
C THR A 9 13.44 -8.72 -5.90
N PHE A 10 12.76 -8.66 -7.04
CA PHE A 10 12.49 -9.80 -7.92
C PHE A 10 12.65 -9.41 -9.39
N LEU A 11 13.41 -10.18 -10.17
CA LEU A 11 13.72 -9.90 -11.59
C LEU A 11 14.28 -8.47 -11.83
N GLY A 12 15.00 -7.91 -10.84
CA GLY A 12 15.54 -6.55 -10.91
C GLY A 12 14.54 -5.43 -10.58
N ILE A 13 13.30 -5.78 -10.25
CA ILE A 13 12.27 -4.83 -9.79
C ILE A 13 12.34 -4.75 -8.26
N ASN A 14 12.51 -3.54 -7.75
CA ASN A 14 12.43 -3.25 -6.32
C ASN A 14 10.97 -3.04 -5.94
N PHE A 15 10.53 -3.66 -4.85
CA PHE A 15 9.21 -3.41 -4.29
C PHE A 15 9.27 -3.20 -2.78
N PHE A 16 8.39 -2.31 -2.34
CA PHE A 16 8.16 -2.02 -0.93
C PHE A 16 6.76 -2.48 -0.55
N ILE A 17 6.67 -3.27 0.50
CA ILE A 17 5.40 -3.76 1.04
C ILE A 17 5.09 -2.95 2.29
N ILE A 18 3.89 -2.37 2.31
CA ILE A 18 3.34 -1.64 3.45
C ILE A 18 2.14 -2.41 3.97
N ASP A 19 2.22 -2.83 5.24
CA ASP A 19 1.16 -3.59 5.87
C ASP A 19 0.19 -2.70 6.67
N HIS A 20 -1.11 -2.79 6.34
CA HIS A 20 -2.24 -2.14 7.01
C HIS A 20 -2.01 -0.66 7.39
N ILE A 21 -1.75 0.17 6.38
CA ILE A 21 -1.50 1.62 6.55
C ILE A 21 -2.70 2.35 7.18
N ASP A 22 -3.91 1.90 6.85
CA ASP A 22 -5.20 2.39 7.33
C ASP A 22 -5.42 2.19 8.84
N LYS A 23 -4.78 1.20 9.46
CA LYS A 23 -4.85 1.00 10.92
C LYS A 23 -4.04 2.01 11.71
N ARG A 24 -3.09 2.71 11.06
CA ARG A 24 -2.10 3.54 11.75
C ARG A 24 -2.21 5.01 11.39
N ILE A 25 -2.82 5.36 10.27
CA ILE A 25 -2.94 6.72 9.77
C ILE A 25 -4.43 7.12 9.74
N PRO A 26 -4.79 8.27 10.34
CA PRO A 26 -6.13 8.85 10.20
C PRO A 26 -6.54 9.02 8.73
N ASN A 27 -7.81 8.81 8.39
CA ASN A 27 -8.26 8.83 7.00
C ASN A 27 -7.99 10.16 6.28
N ASP A 28 -8.10 11.27 7.01
CA ASP A 28 -7.82 12.63 6.51
C ASP A 28 -6.32 12.88 6.23
N GLU A 29 -5.42 12.06 6.78
CA GLU A 29 -3.97 12.16 6.56
C GLU A 29 -3.44 11.16 5.52
N LEU A 30 -4.23 10.15 5.12
CA LEU A 30 -3.80 9.08 4.21
C LEU A 30 -3.24 9.63 2.90
N GLU A 31 -3.93 10.60 2.28
CA GLU A 31 -3.51 11.15 1.00
C GLU A 31 -2.12 11.78 1.07
N THR A 32 -1.87 12.53 2.15
CA THR A 32 -0.58 13.20 2.39
C THR A 32 0.54 12.17 2.58
N TYR A 33 0.28 11.12 3.36
CA TYR A 33 1.28 10.07 3.61
C TYR A 33 1.63 9.28 2.37
N PHE A 34 0.65 8.94 1.54
CA PHE A 34 0.89 8.26 0.28
C PHE A 34 1.69 9.11 -0.70
N LYS A 35 1.36 10.40 -0.83
CA LYS A 35 2.17 11.35 -1.62
C LYS A 35 3.61 11.45 -1.11
N PHE A 36 3.82 11.32 0.20
CA PHE A 36 5.15 11.29 0.79
C PHE A 36 5.90 9.99 0.49
N ILE A 37 5.28 8.84 0.72
CA ILE A 37 5.84 7.50 0.47
C ILE A 37 6.17 7.31 -1.01
N SER A 38 5.25 7.66 -1.91
CA SER A 38 5.47 7.57 -3.37
C SER A 38 6.66 8.40 -3.84
N ARG A 39 6.95 9.55 -3.21
CA ARG A 39 8.14 10.36 -3.50
C ARG A 39 9.43 9.72 -3.01
N ILE A 40 9.43 9.11 -1.82
CA ILE A 40 10.60 8.45 -1.25
C ILE A 40 10.99 7.23 -2.08
N PHE A 41 10.01 6.40 -2.43
CA PHE A 41 10.25 5.14 -3.14
C PHE A 41 10.14 5.28 -4.65
N LYS A 42 10.48 6.46 -5.19
CA LYS A 42 10.44 6.74 -6.62
C LYS A 42 11.35 5.76 -7.37
N GLY A 43 10.77 5.03 -8.34
CA GLY A 43 11.48 4.01 -9.12
C GLY A 43 11.40 2.59 -8.55
N ALA A 44 10.65 2.39 -7.48
CA ALA A 44 10.26 1.08 -6.99
C ALA A 44 8.74 0.90 -7.09
N GLN A 45 8.28 -0.35 -7.15
CA GLN A 45 6.86 -0.67 -7.03
C GLN A 45 6.44 -0.63 -5.56
N LEU A 46 5.22 -0.16 -5.30
CA LEU A 46 4.66 -0.07 -3.97
C LEU A 46 3.48 -1.03 -3.87
N ILE A 47 3.53 -1.94 -2.90
CA ILE A 47 2.46 -2.90 -2.61
C ILE A 47 1.90 -2.53 -1.25
N ILE A 48 0.60 -2.33 -1.18
CA ILE A 48 -0.06 -1.82 0.02
C ILE A 48 -1.19 -2.74 0.39
N PHE A 49 -1.14 -3.25 1.61
CA PHE A 49 -2.24 -3.97 2.22
C PHE A 49 -3.09 -2.97 3.00
N THR A 50 -4.37 -2.91 2.69
CA THR A 50 -5.34 -2.03 3.34
C THR A 50 -6.69 -2.73 3.42
N SER A 51 -7.44 -2.47 4.49
CA SER A 51 -8.84 -2.84 4.61
C SER A 51 -9.79 -1.66 4.35
N ASN A 52 -9.24 -0.45 4.20
CA ASN A 52 -9.99 0.77 3.94
C ASN A 52 -10.30 0.94 2.45
N LYS A 53 -11.59 0.86 2.12
CA LYS A 53 -12.11 1.05 0.76
C LYS A 53 -12.02 2.49 0.25
N GLU A 54 -12.08 3.49 1.13
CA GLU A 54 -11.94 4.90 0.74
C GLU A 54 -10.56 5.17 0.13
N LEU A 55 -9.56 4.41 0.58
CA LEU A 55 -8.21 4.47 0.06
C LEU A 55 -8.15 4.02 -1.42
N GLU A 56 -9.02 3.11 -1.84
CA GLU A 56 -9.13 2.69 -3.24
C GLU A 56 -9.58 3.85 -4.14
N GLU A 57 -10.47 4.71 -3.66
CA GLU A 57 -11.00 5.85 -4.42
C GLU A 57 -10.00 7.00 -4.55
N LEU A 58 -9.15 7.19 -3.54
CA LEU A 58 -8.12 8.23 -3.52
C LEU A 58 -6.98 7.96 -4.52
N PHE A 59 -6.83 6.73 -4.98
CA PHE A 59 -5.67 6.27 -5.75
C PHE A 59 -6.07 5.39 -6.94
N PRO A 60 -6.88 5.90 -7.89
CA PRO A 60 -7.39 5.14 -9.02
C PRO A 60 -6.30 4.64 -9.97
N GLU A 61 -5.10 5.22 -9.92
CA GLU A 61 -3.94 4.80 -10.72
C GLU A 61 -3.27 3.51 -10.21
N TYR A 62 -3.65 3.00 -9.04
CA TYR A 62 -3.08 1.79 -8.45
C TYR A 62 -3.83 0.55 -8.90
N ASN A 63 -3.09 -0.53 -9.19
CA ASN A 63 -3.69 -1.81 -9.53
C ASN A 63 -4.25 -2.49 -8.28
N LYS A 64 -5.57 -2.70 -8.24
CA LYS A 64 -6.23 -3.46 -7.18
C LYS A 64 -6.00 -4.95 -7.37
N ILE A 65 -5.55 -5.63 -6.31
CA ILE A 65 -5.45 -7.08 -6.25
C ILE A 65 -6.37 -7.55 -5.12
N GLU A 66 -7.43 -8.28 -5.48
CA GLU A 66 -8.33 -8.90 -4.51
C GLU A 66 -7.83 -10.32 -4.22
N PHE A 67 -7.57 -10.61 -2.94
CA PHE A 67 -7.26 -11.97 -2.53
C PHE A 67 -8.53 -12.82 -2.60
N LEU A 68 -8.45 -13.94 -3.31
CA LEU A 68 -9.52 -14.93 -3.35
C LEU A 68 -9.83 -15.37 -1.91
N LYS A 69 -11.09 -15.24 -1.50
CA LYS A 69 -11.54 -15.87 -0.27
C LYS A 69 -11.55 -17.38 -0.53
N ASP A 70 -10.97 -18.15 0.37
CA ASP A 70 -11.21 -19.58 0.38
C ASP A 70 -12.70 -19.79 0.69
N ASP A 71 -13.48 -20.27 -0.28
CA ASP A 71 -14.90 -20.64 -0.10
C ASP A 71 -15.07 -21.89 0.82
N ASN A 72 -13.99 -22.32 1.49
CA ASN A 72 -13.92 -23.51 2.34
C ASN A 72 -13.80 -23.21 3.85
N ASN A 73 -14.18 -22.01 4.32
CA ASN A 73 -14.45 -21.72 5.73
C ASN A 73 -15.51 -20.63 5.93
#